data_AF-A0A2B4F5J5-F1
#
_entry.id   AF-A0A2B4F5J5-F1
#
_cell.length_a   1.000
_cell.length_b   1.000
_cell.length_c   1.000
_cell.angle_alpha   90.00
_cell.angle_beta   90.00
_cell.angle_gamma   90.00
#
_symmetry.space_group_name_H-M   'P 1'
#
loop_
_entity.id
_entity.type
_entity.pdbx_description
1 polymer ?
#
loop_
_entity_poly.entity_id
_entity_poly.type
_entity_poly.pdbx_seq_one_letter_code
_entity_poly.pdbx_strand_id
1 'polypeptide(L)'
;MSNCKPIAELTIEDLKQNPIWEWAIDEEENEEYDETWVKPAATTNFTEELNGSIVLGELFLHNDEKFPMMCEIDIEHEEVLIRSVVYYNETEGEYIALEDVVKTLELPVTIHINLTINKEPKTLIFPANKIDIYKNSIKTNLY
;
A
#
# COMPACT_ATOMS: atom_id res chain seq x y z
N MET A 1 16.36 -18.49 -0.24
CA MET A 1 16.73 -17.29 0.53
C MET A 1 15.45 -16.52 0.71
N SER A 2 14.95 -16.45 1.94
CA SER A 2 13.81 -15.60 2.25
C SER A 2 14.22 -14.16 1.97
N ASN A 3 13.53 -13.49 1.04
CA ASN A 3 13.70 -12.05 0.78
C ASN A 3 12.98 -11.22 1.85
N CYS A 4 12.87 -11.76 3.08
CA CYS A 4 12.24 -11.06 4.18
C CYS A 4 13.11 -9.85 4.56
N LYS A 5 12.46 -8.75 4.91
CA LYS A 5 13.12 -7.56 5.44
C LYS A 5 12.16 -6.79 6.36
N PRO A 6 12.66 -5.94 7.25
CA PRO A 6 11.82 -5.01 7.99
C PRO A 6 11.02 -4.10 7.04
N ILE A 7 9.77 -3.77 7.38
CA ILE A 7 8.94 -2.87 6.57
C ILE A 7 9.59 -1.50 6.35
N ALA A 8 10.35 -1.02 7.34
CA ALA A 8 11.11 0.23 7.24
C ALA A 8 12.22 0.20 6.16
N GLU A 9 12.65 -0.99 5.74
CA GLU A 9 13.65 -1.19 4.68
C GLU A 9 13.03 -1.62 3.35
N LEU A 10 11.71 -1.85 3.29
CA LEU A 10 11.01 -2.04 2.04
C LEU A 10 11.17 -0.77 1.20
N THR A 11 11.34 -0.89 -0.11
CA THR A 11 11.49 0.27 -1.01
C THR A 11 10.46 0.27 -2.13
N ILE A 12 10.32 1.41 -2.80
CA ILE A 12 9.48 1.51 -4.01
C ILE A 12 10.02 0.62 -5.14
N GLU A 13 11.34 0.43 -5.24
CA GLU A 13 11.93 -0.49 -6.23
C GLU A 13 11.59 -1.95 -5.93
N ASP A 14 11.59 -2.34 -4.66
CA ASP A 14 11.15 -3.68 -4.24
C ASP A 14 9.70 -3.94 -4.65
N LEU A 15 8.81 -2.96 -4.47
CA LEU A 15 7.40 -3.05 -4.85
C LEU A 15 7.20 -3.05 -6.38
N LYS A 16 8.10 -2.42 -7.15
CA LYS A 16 8.09 -2.52 -8.61
C LYS A 16 8.53 -3.90 -9.09
N GLN A 17 9.44 -4.55 -8.38
CA GLN A 17 9.91 -5.91 -8.70
C GLN A 17 8.91 -6.98 -8.25
N ASN A 18 8.35 -6.82 -7.06
CA ASN A 18 7.35 -7.72 -6.48
C ASN A 18 6.15 -6.87 -6.01
N PRO A 19 5.02 -6.93 -6.72
CA PRO A 19 3.91 -5.99 -6.53
C PRO A 19 3.11 -6.19 -5.23
N ILE A 20 3.29 -7.32 -4.55
CA ILE A 20 2.55 -7.70 -3.35
C ILE A 20 3.55 -8.17 -2.31
N TRP A 21 3.50 -7.58 -1.11
CA TRP A 21 4.31 -7.96 0.04
C TRP A 21 3.38 -8.27 1.22
N GLU A 22 3.59 -9.40 1.85
CA GLU A 22 2.80 -9.89 2.99
C GLU A 22 3.64 -9.80 4.28
N TRP A 23 2.97 -9.64 5.41
CA TRP A 23 3.62 -9.73 6.72
C TRP A 23 4.20 -11.13 6.92
N ALA A 24 5.45 -11.22 7.39
CA ALA A 24 6.17 -12.48 7.57
C ALA A 24 5.79 -13.17 8.90
N ILE A 25 4.49 -13.23 9.21
CA ILE A 25 3.95 -13.69 10.50
C ILE A 25 4.24 -15.18 10.72
N ASP A 26 4.09 -16.01 9.68
CA ASP A 26 4.29 -17.47 9.78
C ASP A 26 5.76 -17.91 9.96
N GLU A 27 6.71 -16.98 9.95
CA GLU A 27 8.13 -17.27 10.16
C GLU A 27 8.52 -17.19 11.65
N GLU A 28 7.58 -17.43 12.58
CA GLU A 28 7.81 -17.45 14.04
C GLU A 28 8.91 -18.43 14.49
N GLU A 29 9.32 -19.37 13.63
CA GLU A 29 10.45 -20.28 13.89
C GLU A 29 11.83 -19.58 13.75
N ASN A 30 11.88 -18.37 13.17
CA ASN A 30 13.09 -17.58 13.05
C ASN A 30 13.11 -16.44 14.08
N GLU A 31 13.87 -16.63 15.16
CA GLU A 31 14.01 -15.66 16.27
C GLU A 31 14.54 -14.27 15.83
N GLU A 32 15.05 -14.12 14.60
CA GLU A 32 15.51 -12.83 14.07
C GLU A 32 14.37 -11.98 13.46
N TYR A 33 13.24 -12.60 13.09
CA TYR A 33 12.10 -11.90 12.52
C TYR A 33 11.15 -11.44 13.62
N ASP A 34 10.68 -10.21 13.50
CA ASP A 34 9.71 -9.60 14.40
C ASP A 34 8.43 -9.23 13.62
N GLU A 35 7.39 -8.78 14.32
CA GLU A 35 6.08 -8.42 13.77
C GLU A 35 6.12 -7.30 12.70
N THR A 36 7.29 -6.67 12.51
CA THR A 36 7.53 -5.61 11.52
C THR A 36 8.12 -6.12 10.19
N TRP A 37 8.36 -7.42 10.06
CA TRP A 37 8.98 -8.00 8.88
C TRP A 37 7.96 -8.36 7.80
N VAL A 38 8.37 -8.17 6.55
CA VAL A 38 7.56 -8.44 5.36
C VAL A 38 8.35 -9.26 4.36
N LYS A 39 7.64 -10.00 3.51
CA LYS A 39 8.20 -10.82 2.44
C LYS A 39 7.41 -10.65 1.14
N PRO A 40 8.02 -10.84 -0.03
CA PRO A 40 7.28 -10.79 -1.29
C PRO A 40 6.33 -11.99 -1.36
N ALA A 41 5.08 -11.75 -1.77
CA ALA A 41 4.12 -12.82 -1.97
C ALA A 41 4.59 -13.76 -3.08
N ALA A 42 4.27 -15.05 -2.96
CA ALA A 42 4.61 -16.05 -3.98
C ALA A 42 3.85 -15.89 -5.31
N THR A 43 2.92 -14.93 -5.37
CA THR A 43 2.01 -14.68 -6.48
C THR A 43 1.92 -13.18 -6.76
N THR A 44 1.66 -12.82 -8.01
CA THR A 44 1.32 -11.44 -8.41
C THR A 44 -0.19 -11.22 -8.52
N ASN A 45 -0.98 -12.26 -8.26
CA ASN A 45 -2.44 -12.21 -8.26
C ASN A 45 -2.97 -12.00 -6.84
N PHE A 46 -3.48 -10.81 -6.56
CA PHE A 46 -4.11 -10.45 -5.31
C PHE A 46 -5.48 -11.14 -5.17
N THR A 47 -5.74 -11.71 -4.00
CA THR A 47 -7.00 -12.37 -3.62
C THR A 47 -7.30 -12.06 -2.16
N GLU A 48 -8.49 -12.38 -1.66
CA GLU A 48 -8.86 -12.14 -0.25
C GLU A 48 -7.92 -12.81 0.76
N GLU A 49 -7.23 -13.91 0.37
CA GLU A 49 -6.21 -14.57 1.21
C GLU A 49 -4.96 -13.68 1.44
N LEU A 50 -4.79 -12.63 0.64
CA LEU A 50 -3.68 -11.67 0.70
C LEU A 50 -4.11 -10.33 1.34
N ASN A 51 -5.29 -10.26 1.96
CA ASN A 51 -5.71 -9.10 2.75
C ASN A 51 -4.63 -8.75 3.80
N GLY A 52 -4.41 -7.45 4.01
CA GLY A 52 -3.32 -6.91 4.84
C GLY A 52 -1.97 -6.83 4.13
N SER A 53 -1.89 -7.18 2.83
CA SER A 53 -0.65 -7.03 2.07
C SER A 53 -0.39 -5.59 1.65
N ILE A 54 0.89 -5.26 1.56
CA ILE A 54 1.41 -3.97 1.11
C ILE A 54 1.64 -4.01 -0.41
N VAL A 55 1.18 -2.96 -1.07
CA VAL A 55 1.25 -2.79 -2.53
C VAL A 55 1.72 -1.38 -2.90
N LEU A 56 2.16 -1.22 -4.15
CA LEU A 56 2.50 0.10 -4.70
C LEU A 56 1.24 0.88 -5.08
N GLY A 57 1.08 2.05 -4.48
CA GLY A 57 0.16 3.09 -4.92
C GLY A 57 0.88 4.29 -5.50
N GLU A 58 0.12 5.13 -6.18
CA GLU A 58 0.54 6.44 -6.68
C GLU A 58 -0.47 7.48 -6.18
N LEU A 59 0.00 8.47 -5.43
CA LEU A 59 -0.79 9.65 -5.05
C LEU A 59 -0.82 10.62 -6.23
N PHE A 60 -2.00 11.13 -6.55
CA PHE A 60 -2.21 12.18 -7.54
C PHE A 60 -2.79 13.41 -6.83
N LEU A 61 -2.08 14.52 -6.95
CA LEU A 61 -2.51 15.83 -6.46
C LEU A 61 -3.21 16.64 -7.57
N HIS A 62 -3.91 17.72 -7.19
CA HIS A 62 -4.60 18.62 -8.14
C HIS A 62 -3.69 19.28 -9.16
N ASN A 63 -2.43 19.47 -8.80
CA ASN A 63 -1.42 20.10 -9.65
C ASN A 63 -0.70 19.11 -10.59
N ASP A 64 -1.29 17.93 -10.81
CA ASP A 64 -0.76 16.82 -11.61
C ASP A 64 0.55 16.20 -11.08
N GLU A 65 1.00 16.59 -9.88
CA GLU A 65 2.14 15.93 -9.22
C GLU A 65 1.76 14.53 -8.76
N LYS A 66 2.74 13.62 -8.87
CA LYS A 66 2.57 12.21 -8.51
C LYS A 66 3.66 11.74 -7.58
N PHE A 67 3.27 11.01 -6.55
CA PHE A 67 4.19 10.48 -5.55
C PHE A 67 3.93 8.98 -5.33
N PRO A 68 4.98 8.14 -5.34
CA PRO A 68 4.82 6.72 -5.02
C PRO A 68 4.50 6.53 -3.54
N MET A 69 3.68 5.53 -3.24
CA MET A 69 3.23 5.21 -1.89
C MET A 69 3.18 3.71 -1.65
N MET A 70 3.30 3.34 -0.39
CA MET A 70 2.98 2.01 0.11
C MET A 70 1.55 2.05 0.65
N CYS A 71 0.73 1.12 0.18
CA CYS A 71 -0.65 1.00 0.61
C CYS A 71 -0.87 -0.41 1.13
N GLU A 72 -1.37 -0.52 2.35
CA GLU A 72 -1.90 -1.79 2.87
C GLU A 72 -3.37 -1.88 2.48
N ILE A 73 -3.78 -2.95 1.79
CA ILE A 73 -5.13 -3.06 1.26
C ILE A 73 -5.84 -4.36 1.66
N ASP A 74 -7.16 -4.25 1.74
CA ASP A 74 -8.08 -5.38 1.92
C ASP A 74 -9.14 -5.38 0.84
N ILE A 75 -9.57 -6.57 0.43
CA ILE A 75 -10.81 -6.78 -0.30
C ILE A 75 -11.89 -7.20 0.70
N GLU A 76 -13.00 -6.47 0.71
CA GLU A 76 -14.22 -6.83 1.43
C GLU A 76 -15.40 -6.83 0.46
N HIS A 77 -15.92 -8.01 0.13
CA HIS A 77 -17.02 -8.18 -0.83
C HIS A 77 -16.71 -7.55 -2.21
N GLU A 78 -17.34 -6.41 -2.51
CA GLU A 78 -17.22 -5.67 -3.77
C GLU A 78 -16.39 -4.39 -3.60
N GLU A 79 -15.85 -4.13 -2.41
CA GLU A 79 -15.04 -2.97 -2.10
C GLU A 79 -13.57 -3.37 -1.86
N VAL A 80 -12.67 -2.48 -2.25
CA VAL A 80 -11.27 -2.51 -1.81
C VAL A 80 -11.08 -1.35 -0.83
N LEU A 81 -10.44 -1.63 0.30
CA LEU A 81 -10.15 -0.67 1.35
C LEU A 81 -8.65 -0.48 1.46
N ILE A 82 -8.23 0.76 1.69
CA ILE A 82 -6.86 1.03 2.12
C ILE A 82 -6.85 1.15 3.64
N ARG A 83 -6.06 0.31 4.30
CA ARG A 83 -5.88 0.26 5.76
C ARG A 83 -4.77 1.16 6.26
N SER A 84 -3.75 1.39 5.46
CA SER A 84 -2.63 2.26 5.79
C SER A 84 -2.05 2.84 4.51
N VAL A 85 -1.65 4.11 4.57
CA VAL A 85 -0.97 4.80 3.47
C VAL A 85 0.25 5.49 4.02
N VAL A 86 1.40 5.10 3.48
CA VAL A 86 2.68 5.73 3.81
C VAL A 86 3.36 6.10 2.50
N TYR A 87 3.68 7.37 2.33
CA TYR A 87 4.44 7.80 1.15
C TYR A 87 5.93 7.88 1.49
N TYR A 88 6.76 7.61 0.50
CA TYR A 88 8.22 7.72 0.65
C TYR A 88 8.65 9.14 0.30
N ASN A 89 9.14 9.89 1.28
CA ASN A 89 9.75 11.20 1.04
C ASN A 89 11.22 10.98 0.64
N GLU A 90 11.48 10.96 -0.67
CA GLU A 90 12.85 10.81 -1.21
C GLU A 90 13.80 11.93 -0.77
N THR A 91 13.28 13.12 -0.45
CA THR A 91 14.11 14.27 -0.07
C THR A 91 14.67 14.10 1.33
N GLU A 92 13.86 13.59 2.26
CA GLU A 92 14.24 13.38 3.67
C GLU A 92 14.65 11.91 3.95
N GLY A 93 14.44 11.01 3.00
CA GLY A 93 14.79 9.59 3.09
C GLY A 93 13.91 8.82 4.08
N GLU A 94 12.68 9.29 4.30
CA GLU A 94 11.81 8.79 5.36
C GLU A 94 10.40 8.45 4.87
N TYR A 95 9.77 7.56 5.63
CA TYR A 95 8.38 7.16 5.45
C TYR A 95 7.47 8.06 6.25
N ILE A 96 6.52 8.71 5.58
CA ILE A 96 5.61 9.67 6.20
C ILE A 96 4.18 9.20 5.97
N ALA A 97 3.39 9.15 7.04
CA ALA A 97 1.99 8.80 6.95
C ALA A 97 1.22 9.90 6.19
N LEU A 98 0.27 9.50 5.33
CA LEU A 98 -0.52 10.47 4.55
C LEU A 98 -1.28 11.45 5.46
N GLU A 99 -1.71 11.00 6.64
CA GLU A 99 -2.42 11.82 7.63
C GLU A 99 -1.60 12.98 8.23
N ASP A 100 -0.28 12.85 8.24
CA ASP A 100 0.62 13.88 8.76
C ASP A 100 0.79 15.03 7.75
N VAL A 101 0.74 14.71 6.45
CA VAL A 101 0.90 15.70 5.37
C VAL A 101 -0.40 16.19 4.78
N VAL A 102 -1.54 15.52 5.01
CA VAL A 102 -2.84 15.92 4.45
C VAL A 102 -3.26 17.36 4.77
N LYS A 103 -2.68 17.98 5.81
CA LYS A 103 -2.96 19.38 6.17
C LYS A 103 -2.34 20.38 5.18
N THR A 104 -1.29 19.98 4.47
CA THR A 104 -0.54 20.82 3.52
C THR A 104 -0.93 20.53 2.08
N LEU A 105 -1.59 19.41 1.80
CA LEU A 105 -2.03 19.02 0.46
C LEU A 105 -3.31 19.77 0.03
N GLU A 106 -3.37 20.12 -1.25
CA GLU A 106 -4.62 20.54 -1.90
C GLU A 106 -5.52 19.32 -2.16
N LEU A 107 -6.76 19.39 -1.68
CA LEU A 107 -7.72 18.27 -1.67
C LEU A 107 -8.90 18.50 -2.63
N PRO A 108 -9.60 17.44 -3.08
CA PRO A 108 -9.35 16.01 -2.82
C PRO A 108 -8.08 15.48 -3.49
N VAL A 109 -7.47 14.47 -2.90
CA VAL A 109 -6.42 13.69 -3.58
C VAL A 109 -7.01 12.40 -4.13
N THR A 110 -6.30 11.78 -5.06
CA THR A 110 -6.66 10.46 -5.60
C THR A 110 -5.48 9.52 -5.48
N ILE A 111 -5.72 8.29 -5.03
CA ILE A 111 -4.70 7.25 -4.95
C ILE A 111 -5.02 6.22 -6.02
N HIS A 112 -4.04 5.90 -6.86
CA HIS A 112 -4.18 4.87 -7.88
C HIS A 112 -3.34 3.65 -7.50
N ILE A 113 -3.93 2.46 -7.60
CA ILE A 113 -3.23 1.19 -7.37
C ILE A 113 -3.45 0.31 -8.59
N ASN A 114 -2.37 -0.19 -9.18
CA ASN A 114 -2.41 -1.08 -10.33
C ASN A 114 -2.01 -2.49 -9.88
N LEU A 115 -2.93 -3.45 -9.93
CA LEU A 115 -2.70 -4.82 -9.48
C LEU A 115 -3.44 -5.81 -10.37
N THR A 116 -2.99 -7.07 -10.36
CA THR A 116 -3.82 -8.17 -10.85
C THR A 116 -4.66 -8.68 -9.68
N ILE A 117 -5.98 -8.61 -9.78
CA ILE A 117 -6.92 -9.07 -8.76
C ILE A 117 -7.81 -10.14 -9.38
N ASN A 118 -7.91 -11.31 -8.73
CA ASN A 118 -8.71 -12.44 -9.25
C ASN A 118 -8.40 -12.80 -10.72
N LYS A 119 -7.13 -12.71 -11.09
CA LYS A 119 -6.52 -12.97 -12.41
C LYS A 119 -6.81 -11.92 -13.47
N GLU A 120 -7.40 -10.78 -13.09
CA GLU A 120 -7.66 -9.67 -13.99
C GLU A 120 -6.83 -8.44 -13.59
N PRO A 121 -6.17 -7.76 -14.55
CA PRO A 121 -5.52 -6.49 -14.27
C PRO A 121 -6.57 -5.42 -13.95
N LYS A 122 -6.39 -4.72 -12.84
CA LYS A 122 -7.27 -3.68 -12.33
C LYS A 122 -6.47 -2.42 -12.02
N THR A 123 -7.05 -1.28 -12.35
CA THR A 123 -6.63 0.03 -11.84
C THR A 123 -7.69 0.49 -10.86
N LEU A 124 -7.34 0.43 -9.58
CA LEU A 124 -8.18 0.91 -8.49
C LEU A 124 -7.94 2.40 -8.29
N ILE A 125 -9.01 3.18 -8.18
CA ILE A 125 -8.94 4.64 -7.99
C ILE A 125 -9.68 4.98 -6.71
N PHE A 126 -8.94 5.55 -5.74
CA PHE A 126 -9.45 5.91 -4.42
C PHE A 126 -9.47 7.43 -4.27
N PRO A 127 -10.63 8.09 -4.46
CA PRO A 127 -10.78 9.49 -4.11
C PRO A 127 -10.78 9.63 -2.59
N ALA A 128 -9.99 10.55 -2.06
CA ALA A 128 -9.88 10.78 -0.62
C ALA A 128 -9.89 12.29 -0.30
N ASN A 129 -10.83 12.69 0.54
CA ASN A 129 -10.82 14.00 1.18
C ASN A 129 -10.14 13.92 2.55
N LYS A 130 -9.96 15.08 3.18
CA LYS A 130 -9.38 15.20 4.52
C LYS A 130 -10.02 14.27 5.56
N ILE A 131 -11.35 14.18 5.55
CA ILE A 131 -12.10 13.38 6.53
C ILE A 131 -11.89 11.88 6.28
N ASP A 132 -11.82 11.47 5.02
CA ASP A 132 -11.63 10.05 4.65
C ASP A 132 -10.26 9.56 5.12
N ILE A 133 -9.23 10.40 4.96
CA ILE A 133 -7.86 10.11 5.41
C ILE A 133 -7.79 10.00 6.93
N TYR A 134 -8.30 10.98 7.69
CA TYR A 134 -8.26 10.94 9.16
C TYR A 134 -9.11 9.83 9.79
N LYS A 135 -10.16 9.39 9.11
CA LYS A 135 -11.00 8.28 9.58
C LYS A 135 -10.51 6.93 9.09
N ASN A 136 -9.45 6.89 8.29
CA ASN A 136 -8.97 5.69 7.63
C ASN A 136 -10.09 4.95 6.88
N SER A 137 -10.91 5.72 6.16
CA SER A 137 -12.09 5.24 5.44
C SER A 137 -11.93 5.41 3.93
N ILE A 138 -10.72 5.13 3.43
CA ILE A 138 -10.38 5.23 2.02
C ILE A 138 -10.74 3.91 1.34
N LYS A 139 -11.67 3.95 0.40
CA LYS A 139 -12.16 2.75 -0.29
C LYS A 139 -12.64 3.04 -1.70
N THR A 140 -12.75 2.00 -2.50
CA THR A 140 -13.28 2.07 -3.87
C THR A 140 -14.00 0.76 -4.23
N ASN A 141 -14.81 0.79 -5.29
CA ASN A 141 -15.45 -0.42 -5.79
C ASN A 141 -14.46 -1.23 -6.65
N LEU A 142 -14.53 -2.54 -6.53
CA LEU A 142 -13.74 -3.50 -7.31
C LEU A 142 -14.33 -3.74 -8.72
N TYR A 143 -15.63 -3.43 -8.90
CA TYR A 143 -16.43 -3.71 -10.11
C TYR A 143 -17.12 -2.46 -10.66
#